data_AF-A0A553FHX1-F1
#
_entry.id   AF-A0A553FHX1-F1
#
_cell.length_a   1.000
_cell.length_b   1.000
_cell.length_c   1.000
_cell.angle_alpha   90.00
_cell.angle_beta   90.00
_cell.angle_gamma   90.00
#
_symmetry.space_group_name_H-M   'P 1'
#
loop_
_entity.id
_entity.type
_entity.pdbx_description
1 polymer ?
#
loop_
_entity_poly.entity_id
_entity_poly.type
_entity_poly.pdbx_seq_one_letter_code
_entity_poly.pdbx_strand_id
1 'polypeptide(L)' 'MSLGMSAAWTKMQPKKKRCKRCGLYYTKTLSQCDHCSQFDDSQLVTFKKQHQETLKGNSALGKTMFLCAVIIGLFLIASF' A
#
# COMPACT_ATOMS: atom_id res chain seq x y z
N MET A 1 -11.88 22.40 -2.64
CA MET A 1 -11.39 21.64 -1.48
C MET A 1 -12.60 21.08 -0.74
N SER A 2 -12.84 19.77 -0.82
CA SER A 2 -13.93 19.09 -0.10
C SER A 2 -13.41 18.65 1.26
N LEU A 3 -13.64 19.47 2.29
CA LEU A 3 -13.16 19.24 3.67
C LEU A 3 -14.30 18.85 4.63
N GLY A 4 -15.36 18.18 4.14
CA GLY A 4 -16.55 17.86 4.93
C GLY A 4 -16.86 16.38 5.15
N MET A 5 -16.36 15.47 4.31
CA MET A 5 -16.83 14.06 4.31
C MET A 5 -15.88 13.07 5.01
N SER A 6 -14.74 13.51 5.51
CA SER A 6 -13.65 12.63 5.96
C SER A 6 -13.82 12.07 7.37
N ALA A 7 -14.33 12.84 8.34
CA ALA A 7 -14.37 12.40 9.74
C ALA A 7 -15.40 11.29 10.02
N ALA A 8 -16.60 11.38 9.43
CA ALA A 8 -17.63 10.36 9.56
C ALA A 8 -17.22 9.03 8.90
N TRP A 9 -16.61 9.11 7.72
CA TRP A 9 -16.06 7.95 7.01
C TRP A 9 -14.96 7.24 7.79
N THR A 10 -14.09 7.99 8.46
CA THR A 10 -12.99 7.41 9.26
C THR A 10 -13.53 6.63 10.47
N LYS A 11 -14.64 7.08 11.08
CA LYS A 11 -15.33 6.35 12.16
C LYS A 11 -16.06 5.10 11.69
N MET A 12 -16.55 5.08 10.45
CA MET A 12 -17.24 3.94 9.84
C MET A 12 -16.28 2.88 9.29
N GLN A 13 -15.00 3.20 9.10
CA GLN A 13 -14.03 2.20 8.64
C GLN A 13 -13.87 1.08 9.67
N PRO A 14 -13.96 -0.20 9.24
CA PRO A 14 -13.78 -1.32 10.15
C PRO A 14 -12.38 -1.24 10.75
N LYS A 15 -12.31 -1.21 12.08
CA LYS A 15 -11.04 -1.12 12.81
C LYS A 15 -10.11 -2.23 12.31
N LYS A 16 -8.92 -1.88 11.84
CA LYS A 16 -7.92 -2.86 11.38
C LYS A 16 -6.94 -3.17 12.51
N LYS A 17 -6.43 -4.40 12.57
CA LYS A 17 -5.31 -4.83 13.44
C LYS A 17 -4.20 -5.40 12.57
N ARG A 18 -2.96 -5.28 13.05
CA ARG A 18 -1.79 -5.84 12.36
C ARG A 18 -1.62 -7.31 12.71
N CYS A 19 -1.47 -8.16 11.72
CA CYS A 19 -1.21 -9.58 11.91
C CYS A 19 0.23 -9.82 12.37
N LYS A 20 0.42 -10.69 13.37
CA LYS A 20 1.76 -11.06 13.88
C LYS A 20 2.52 -11.98 12.91
N ARG A 21 1.82 -12.80 12.11
CA ARG A 21 2.43 -13.74 11.16
C ARG A 21 2.84 -13.04 9.86
N CYS A 22 1.89 -12.49 9.11
CA CYS A 22 2.16 -11.87 7.80
C CYS A 22 2.54 -10.39 7.87
N GLY A 23 2.22 -9.68 8.95
CA GLY A 23 2.52 -8.25 9.10
C GLY A 23 1.53 -7.30 8.42
N LEU A 24 0.54 -7.82 7.69
CA LEU A 24 -0.52 -7.05 7.01
C LEU A 24 -1.62 -6.63 7.98
N TYR A 25 -2.36 -5.58 7.60
CA TYR A 25 -3.53 -5.10 8.33
C TYR A 25 -4.80 -5.82 7.87
N TYR A 26 -5.49 -6.48 8.81
CA TYR A 26 -6.76 -7.15 8.57
C TYR A 26 -7.83 -6.63 9.53
N THR A 27 -9.10 -6.83 9.23
CA THR A 27 -10.20 -6.30 10.04
C THR A 27 -10.28 -6.97 11.40
N LYS A 28 -10.54 -6.16 12.45
CA LYS A 28 -10.58 -6.63 13.84
C LYS A 28 -11.68 -7.66 14.10
N THR A 29 -12.75 -7.59 13.31
CA THR A 29 -13.92 -8.48 13.37
C THR A 29 -13.57 -9.93 13.02
N LEU A 30 -12.50 -10.19 12.26
CA LEU A 30 -12.05 -11.55 11.99
C LEU A 30 -11.21 -12.10 13.16
N SER A 31 -11.57 -13.31 13.58
CA SER A 31 -10.84 -14.10 14.58
C SER A 31 -9.44 -14.45 14.08
N GLN A 32 -9.34 -14.81 12.81
CA GLN A 32 -8.09 -15.20 12.14
C GLN A 32 -7.73 -14.22 11.01
N CYS A 33 -6.46 -14.20 10.60
CA CYS A 33 -6.03 -13.36 9.49
C CYS A 33 -6.45 -14.01 8.16
N ASP A 34 -7.33 -13.36 7.42
CA ASP A 34 -7.75 -13.73 6.06
C ASP A 34 -6.58 -13.93 5.08
N HIS A 35 -5.51 -13.15 5.22
CA HIS A 35 -4.33 -13.26 4.36
C HIS A 35 -3.43 -14.46 4.63
N CYS A 36 -3.40 -14.98 5.86
CA CYS A 36 -2.37 -15.94 6.27
C CYS A 36 -2.85 -17.15 7.06
N SER A 37 -4.12 -17.21 7.44
CA SER A 37 -4.68 -18.32 8.22
C SER A 37 -4.58 -19.65 7.48
N GLN A 38 -4.69 -19.62 6.15
CA GLN A 38 -4.67 -20.81 5.29
C GLN A 38 -3.27 -21.20 4.82
N PHE A 39 -2.25 -20.39 5.14
CA PHE A 39 -0.89 -20.64 4.68
C PHE A 39 -0.05 -21.31 5.77
N ASP A 40 0.61 -22.38 5.35
CA ASP A 40 1.70 -23.01 6.09
C ASP A 40 2.94 -22.10 6.11
N ASP A 41 3.89 -22.35 7.00
CA ASP A 41 4.99 -21.41 7.24
C ASP A 41 5.92 -21.26 6.02
N SER A 42 6.08 -22.32 5.23
CA SER A 42 6.82 -22.27 3.95
C SER A 42 6.12 -21.39 2.90
N GLN A 43 4.80 -21.51 2.78
CA GLN A 43 4.02 -20.69 1.85
C GLN A 43 3.93 -19.23 2.30
N LEU A 44 3.95 -18.99 3.61
CA LEU A 44 3.98 -17.64 4.18
C LEU A 44 5.24 -16.86 3.77
N VAL A 45 6.39 -17.53 3.69
CA VAL A 45 7.66 -16.91 3.28
C VAL A 45 7.59 -16.49 1.81
N THR A 46 7.10 -17.37 0.94
CA THR A 46 6.92 -17.07 -0.49
C THR A 46 5.94 -15.92 -0.70
N PHE A 47 4.80 -15.94 -0.01
CA PHE A 47 3.81 -14.85 -0.06
C PHE A 47 4.41 -13.50 0.37
N LYS A 48 5.17 -13.46 1.47
CA LYS A 48 5.85 -12.24 1.92
C LYS A 48 6.85 -11.73 0.89
N LYS A 49 7.62 -12.63 0.25
CA LYS A 49 8.60 -12.25 -0.77
C LYS A 49 7.92 -11.63 -1.99
N GLN A 50 6.89 -12.29 -2.53
CA GLN A 50 6.10 -11.74 -3.65
C GLN A 50 5.48 -10.38 -3.29
N HIS A 51 4.90 -10.27 -2.09
CA HIS A 51 4.30 -9.01 -1.65
C HIS A 51 5.32 -7.86 -1.55
N GLN A 52 6.53 -8.15 -1.06
CA GLN A 52 7.61 -7.17 -1.06
C GLN A 52 8.08 -6.78 -2.46
N GLU A 53 8.13 -7.73 -3.40
CA GLU A 53 8.49 -7.45 -4.79
C GLU A 53 7.44 -6.55 -5.46
N THR A 54 6.14 -6.78 -5.21
CA THR A 54 5.07 -5.89 -5.69
C THR A 54 5.21 -4.47 -5.11
N LEU A 55 5.49 -4.34 -3.81
CA LEU A 55 5.70 -3.03 -3.18
C LEU A 55 6.92 -2.29 -3.73
N LYS A 56 8.02 -3.02 -3.99
CA LYS A 56 9.21 -2.46 -4.64
C LYS A 56 8.91 -2.01 -6.06
N GLY A 57 8.16 -2.80 -6.83
CA GLY A 57 7.72 -2.43 -8.19
C GLY A 57 6.91 -1.14 -8.20
N ASN A 58 5.92 -1.01 -7.32
CA ASN A 58 5.12 0.20 -7.22
C ASN A 58 5.95 1.44 -6.81
N SER A 59 6.95 1.25 -5.95
CA SER A 59 7.88 2.33 -5.58
C SER A 59 8.78 2.77 -6.73
N ALA A 60 9.14 1.84 -7.63
CA ALA A 60 9.91 2.16 -8.84
C ALA A 60 9.08 3.00 -9.83
N LEU A 61 7.78 2.69 -9.98
CA LEU A 61 6.86 3.48 -10.82
C LEU A 61 6.74 4.93 -10.33
N GLY A 62 6.67 5.15 -9.02
CA GLY A 62 6.64 6.52 -8.47
C GLY A 62 7.90 7.32 -8.81
N LYS A 63 9.08 6.68 -8.74
CA LYS A 63 10.36 7.33 -9.07
C LYS A 63 10.46 7.66 -10.57
N THR A 64 10.02 6.78 -11.46
CA THR A 64 10.06 7.04 -12.90
C THR A 64 9.10 8.16 -13.28
N MET A 65 7.88 8.19 -12.73
CA MET A 65 6.93 9.29 -12.95
C MET A 65 7.49 10.62 -12.47
N PHE A 66 8.14 10.66 -11.29
CA PHE A 66 8.75 11.88 -10.77
C PHE A 66 9.89 12.38 -11.67
N LEU A 67 10.77 11.49 -12.14
CA LEU A 67 11.83 11.82 -13.09
C LEU A 67 11.27 12.42 -14.39
N CYS A 68 10.24 11.80 -14.98
CA CYS A 68 9.57 12.35 -16.16
C CYS A 68 8.98 13.74 -15.91
N ALA A 69 8.33 13.95 -14.76
CA ALA A 69 7.77 15.25 -14.40
C ALA A 69 8.85 16.32 -14.26
N VAL A 70 10.00 15.99 -13.66
CA VAL A 70 11.15 16.91 -13.55
C VAL A 70 11.69 17.29 -14.92
N ILE A 71 11.87 16.33 -15.83
CA ILE A 71 12.37 16.58 -17.19
C ILE A 71 11.42 17.52 -17.94
N ILE A 72 10.11 17.25 -17.90
CA ILE A 72 9.10 18.09 -18.55
C ILE A 72 9.10 19.50 -17.93
N GLY A 73 9.18 19.60 -16.59
CA GLY A 73 9.25 20.88 -15.90
C GLY A 73 10.47 21.71 -16.31
N LEU A 74 11.64 21.09 -16.42
CA LEU A 74 12.87 21.76 -16.89
C LEU A 74 12.74 22.23 -18.34
N PHE A 75 12.15 21.41 -19.22
CA PHE A 75 11.89 21.78 -20.62
C PHE A 75 10.96 22.99 -20.74
N LEU A 76 9.90 23.03 -19.93
CA LEU A 76 8.95 24.15 -19.91
C LEU A 76 9.61 25.43 -19.40
N ILE A 77 10.46 25.35 -18.36
CA ILE A 77 11.19 26.50 -17.83
C ILE A 77 12.23 27.00 -18.86
N ALA A 78 12.92 26.11 -19.55
CA ALA A 78 13.93 26.47 -20.55
C ALA A 78 13.35 27.00 -21.87
N SER A 79 12.08 26.71 -22.17
CA SER A 79 11.36 27.26 -23.34
C SER A 79 10.71 28.62 -23.09
N PHE A 80 10.79 29.14 -21.87
CA PHE A 80 10.28 30.45 -21.48
C PHE A 80 11.42 31.47 -21.42
#